data_AF-Q6ECV9-F1
#
_entry.id   AF-Q6ECV9-F1
#
_cell.length_a   1.000
_cell.length_b   1.000
_cell.length_c   1.000
_cell.angle_alpha   90.00
_cell.angle_beta   90.00
_cell.angle_gamma   90.00
#
_symmetry.space_group_name_H-M   'P 1'
#
loop_
_entity.id
_entity.type
_entity.pdbx_description
1 polymer ?
#
loop_
_entity_poly.entity_id
_entity_poly.type
_entity_poly.pdbx_seq_one_letter_code
_entity_poly.pdbx_strand_id
1 'polypeptide(L)'
;TVLSRGLAAKGIYPAVDPLDSTSTMLQPWIVGEEHYETAQGVKQTLQRYKELQDIIAILGLDELSEEDRLTVARARKIERFLSQPFFVAEVFTGSPGKYVSLSETI
;
A
#
# COMPACT_ATOMS: atom_id res chain seq x y z
N THR A 1 10.07 9.51 4.42
CA THR A 1 9.68 8.74 3.22
C THR A 1 10.82 7.85 2.80
N VAL A 2 10.53 6.58 2.51
CA VAL A 2 11.49 5.58 2.04
C VAL A 2 11.03 5.07 0.68
N LEU A 3 11.96 4.94 -0.28
CA LEU A 3 11.68 4.38 -1.60
C LEU A 3 12.25 2.96 -1.70
N SER A 4 11.44 2.02 -2.21
CA SER A 4 11.79 0.61 -2.30
C SER A 4 12.02 0.17 -3.74
N ARG A 5 13.19 -0.41 -4.00
CA ARG A 5 13.48 -1.05 -5.30
C ARG A 5 12.55 -2.25 -5.56
N GLY A 6 12.12 -2.94 -4.51
CA GLY A 6 11.20 -4.08 -4.61
C GLY A 6 9.84 -3.65 -5.16
N LEU A 7 9.31 -2.51 -4.72
CA LEU A 7 8.06 -1.96 -5.23
C LEU A 7 8.20 -1.49 -6.69
N ALA A 8 9.31 -0.82 -7.01
CA ALA A 8 9.59 -0.41 -8.39
C ALA A 8 9.68 -1.62 -9.35
N ALA A 9 10.32 -2.71 -8.92
CA ALA A 9 10.40 -3.95 -9.70
C ALA A 9 9.03 -4.62 -9.94
N LYS A 10 8.04 -4.38 -9.06
CA LYS A 10 6.65 -4.79 -9.25
C LYS A 10 5.83 -3.83 -10.13
N GLY A 11 6.43 -2.75 -10.64
CA GLY A 11 5.75 -1.72 -11.42
C GLY A 11 4.88 -0.78 -10.61
N ILE A 12 5.09 -0.69 -9.29
CA ILE A 12 4.30 0.17 -8.39
C ILE A 12 4.98 1.52 -8.30
N TYR A 13 4.32 2.55 -8.84
CA TYR A 13 4.81 3.93 -8.86
C TYR A 13 3.77 4.88 -8.25
N PRO A 14 4.15 5.75 -7.30
CA PRO A 14 5.51 5.92 -6.76
C PRO A 14 5.93 4.72 -5.89
N ALA A 15 7.22 4.37 -5.93
CA ALA A 15 7.76 3.22 -5.22
C ALA A 15 8.01 3.51 -3.71
N VAL A 16 7.06 4.17 -3.05
CA VAL A 16 7.12 4.52 -1.63
C VAL A 16 6.80 3.28 -0.79
N ASP A 17 7.69 2.94 0.13
CA ASP A 17 7.45 1.84 1.07
C ASP A 17 6.43 2.28 2.15
N PRO A 18 5.23 1.68 2.21
CA PRO A 18 4.17 2.11 3.12
C PRO A 18 4.42 1.70 4.59
N LEU A 19 5.29 0.72 4.84
CA LEU A 19 5.61 0.24 6.19
C LEU A 19 6.83 0.98 6.75
N ASP A 20 7.85 1.21 5.91
CA ASP A 20 9.07 1.90 6.33
C ASP A 20 8.93 3.44 6.30
N SER A 21 7.94 3.97 5.58
CA SER A 21 7.64 5.41 5.58
C SER A 21 6.81 5.83 6.80
N THR A 22 7.36 6.76 7.58
CA THR A 22 6.72 7.33 8.76
C THR A 22 6.58 8.84 8.66
N SER A 23 5.65 9.39 9.45
CA SER A 23 5.43 10.83 9.61
C SER A 23 5.05 11.12 11.06
N THR A 24 5.62 12.16 11.65
CA THR A 24 5.26 12.64 12.98
C THR A 24 3.85 13.24 13.01
N MET A 25 3.29 13.61 11.85
CA MET A 25 1.94 14.15 11.73
C MET A 25 0.85 13.09 11.82
N LEU A 26 1.17 11.80 11.69
CA LEU A 26 0.17 10.72 11.75
C LEU A 26 -0.25 10.46 13.21
N GLN A 27 -0.99 11.40 13.76
CA GLN A 27 -1.52 11.41 15.12
C GLN A 27 -3.01 11.80 15.07
N PRO A 28 -3.91 11.14 15.82
CA PRO A 28 -5.35 11.39 15.71
C PRO A 28 -5.74 12.86 15.92
N TRP A 29 -5.05 13.57 16.82
CA TRP A 29 -5.31 14.98 17.11
C TRP A 29 -4.78 15.95 16.04
N ILE A 30 -3.97 15.48 15.08
CA ILE A 30 -3.48 16.29 13.95
C ILE A 30 -4.32 16.02 12.70
N VAL A 31 -4.55 14.74 12.37
CA VAL A 31 -5.18 14.34 11.10
C VAL A 31 -6.65 13.96 11.22
N GLY A 32 -7.18 13.88 12.44
CA GLY A 32 -8.51 13.33 12.72
C GLY A 32 -8.48 11.82 12.92
N GLU A 33 -9.53 11.31 13.58
CA GLU A 33 -9.65 9.89 13.94
C GLU A 33 -9.84 9.00 12.69
N GLU A 34 -10.71 9.41 11.76
CA GLU A 34 -10.99 8.64 10.54
C GLU A 34 -9.73 8.42 9.68
N HIS A 35 -8.96 9.48 9.41
CA HIS A 35 -7.71 9.36 8.67
C HIS A 35 -6.71 8.47 9.42
N TYR A 36 -6.57 8.66 10.73
CA TYR A 36 -5.65 7.88 11.54
C TYR A 36 -6.00 6.38 11.50
N GLU A 37 -7.25 6.02 11.76
CA GLU A 37 -7.72 4.63 11.76
C GLU A 37 -7.61 3.98 10.38
N THR A 38 -7.99 4.69 9.30
CA THR A 38 -7.81 4.19 7.93
C THR A 38 -6.34 3.91 7.63
N ALA A 39 -5.44 4.83 7.99
CA ALA A 39 -4.01 4.65 7.78
C ALA A 39 -3.42 3.49 8.61
N GLN A 40 -3.84 3.32 9.87
CA GLN A 40 -3.42 2.20 10.71
C GLN A 40 -3.93 0.86 10.17
N GLY A 41 -5.20 0.78 9.74
CA GLY A 41 -5.79 -0.42 9.15
C GLY A 41 -5.09 -0.86 7.87
N VAL A 42 -4.71 0.10 7.01
CA VAL A 42 -3.88 -0.14 5.82
C VAL A 42 -2.52 -0.73 6.22
N LYS A 43 -1.83 -0.12 7.18
CA LYS A 43 -0.52 -0.61 7.66
C LYS A 43 -0.62 -2.00 8.27
N GLN A 44 -1.62 -2.27 9.10
CA GLN A 44 -1.82 -3.58 9.72
C GLN A 44 -2.06 -4.66 8.66
N THR A 45 -2.89 -4.38 7.66
CA THR A 45 -3.16 -5.32 6.55
C THR A 45 -1.90 -5.63 5.76
N LEU A 46 -1.08 -4.61 5.45
CA LEU A 46 0.17 -4.78 4.72
C LEU A 46 1.25 -5.49 5.55
N GLN A 47 1.30 -5.22 6.86
CA GLN A 47 2.21 -5.90 7.79
C GLN A 47 1.87 -7.39 7.89
N ARG A 48 0.58 -7.73 8.07
CA ARG A 48 0.13 -9.12 8.07
C ARG A 48 0.43 -9.81 6.75
N TYR A 49 0.27 -9.12 5.62
CA TYR A 49 0.64 -9.67 4.32
C TYR A 49 2.14 -9.96 4.22
N LYS A 50 3.02 -9.09 4.73
CA LYS A 50 4.47 -9.31 4.76
C LYS A 50 4.84 -10.56 5.57
N GLU A 51 4.23 -10.77 6.72
CA GLU A 51 4.42 -11.99 7.53
C GLU A 51 3.98 -13.26 6.79
N LEU A 52 2.88 -13.18 6.03
CA LEU A 52 2.38 -14.31 5.25
C LEU A 52 3.21 -14.60 4.00
N GLN A 53 4.01 -13.65 3.49
CA GLN A 53 4.81 -13.87 2.28
C GLN A 53 5.85 -14.98 2.45
N ASP A 54 6.50 -15.08 3.61
CA ASP A 54 7.49 -16.14 3.87
C ASP A 54 6.82 -17.52 3.90
N ILE A 55 5.63 -17.59 4.51
CA ILE A 55 4.81 -18.82 4.54
C ILE A 55 4.38 -19.21 3.12
N ILE A 56 3.87 -18.26 2.34
CA ILE A 56 3.46 -18.48 0.94
C ILE A 56 4.64 -18.95 0.08
N ALA A 57 5.84 -18.42 0.31
CA ALA A 57 7.03 -18.79 -0.45
C ALA A 57 7.48 -20.25 -0.18
N ILE A 58 7.20 -20.78 1.01
CA ILE A 58 7.60 -22.14 1.42
C ILE A 58 6.49 -23.16 1.12
N LEU A 59 5.24 -22.85 1.52
CA LEU A 59 4.12 -23.79 1.51
C LEU A 59 3.18 -23.60 0.32
N GLY A 60 3.14 -22.39 -0.27
CA GLY A 60 2.15 -22.02 -1.28
C GLY A 60 0.93 -21.30 -0.69
N LEU A 61 0.13 -20.68 -1.57
CA LEU A 61 -1.03 -19.86 -1.16
C LEU A 61 -2.21 -20.70 -0.66
N ASP A 62 -2.35 -21.93 -1.15
CA ASP A 62 -3.49 -22.81 -0.86
C ASP A 62 -3.48 -23.36 0.57
N GLU A 63 -2.32 -23.34 1.22
CA GLU A 63 -2.12 -23.79 2.61
C GLU A 63 -2.53 -22.74 3.66
N LEU A 64 -2.91 -21.54 3.22
CA LEU A 64 -3.37 -20.49 4.12
C LEU A 64 -4.84 -20.69 4.53
N SER A 65 -5.16 -20.26 5.75
CA SER A 65 -6.54 -20.15 6.21
C SER A 65 -7.39 -19.25 5.30
N GLU A 66 -8.71 -19.41 5.30
CA GLU A 66 -9.58 -18.56 4.47
C GLU A 66 -9.43 -17.06 4.80
N GLU A 67 -9.25 -16.74 6.08
CA GLU A 67 -9.03 -15.39 6.59
C GLU A 67 -7.68 -14.81 6.11
N ASP A 68 -6.61 -15.59 6.15
CA ASP A 68 -5.30 -15.16 5.66
C ASP A 68 -5.32 -14.97 4.14
N ARG A 69 -6.00 -15.86 3.39
CA ARG A 69 -6.21 -15.67 1.94
C ARG A 69 -6.96 -14.37 1.64
N LEU A 70 -8.00 -14.06 2.43
CA LEU A 70 -8.73 -12.80 2.31
C LEU A 70 -7.82 -11.59 2.61
N THR A 71 -6.98 -11.69 3.63
CA THR A 71 -6.01 -10.65 4.00
C THR A 71 -5.00 -10.41 2.89
N VAL A 72 -4.42 -11.47 2.32
CA VAL A 72 -3.51 -11.39 1.17
C VAL A 72 -4.20 -10.74 -0.04
N ALA A 73 -5.45 -11.12 -0.32
CA ALA A 73 -6.21 -10.55 -1.42
C ALA A 73 -6.45 -9.04 -1.23
N ARG A 74 -6.80 -8.59 -0.02
CA ARG A 74 -6.96 -7.17 0.32
C ARG A 74 -5.64 -6.42 0.24
N ALA A 75 -4.58 -6.95 0.84
CA ALA A 75 -3.25 -6.34 0.83
C ALA A 75 -2.73 -6.13 -0.61
N ARG A 76 -2.89 -7.13 -1.50
CA ARG A 76 -2.52 -7.00 -2.91
C ARG A 76 -3.32 -5.94 -3.66
N LYS A 77 -4.56 -5.67 -3.26
CA LYS A 77 -5.37 -4.57 -3.83
C LYS A 77 -4.86 -3.23 -3.30
N ILE A 78 -4.60 -3.12 -2.01
CA ILE A 78 -4.04 -1.91 -1.37
C ILE A 78 -2.68 -1.56 -1.98
N GLU A 79 -1.76 -2.52 -2.10
CA GLU A 79 -0.41 -2.30 -2.65
C GLU A 79 -0.47 -1.69 -4.07
N ARG A 80 -1.42 -2.14 -4.89
CA ARG A 80 -1.68 -1.57 -6.22
C ARG A 80 -2.41 -0.24 -6.18
N PHE A 81 -3.35 -0.07 -5.26
CA PHE A 81 -4.12 1.16 -5.11
C PHE A 81 -3.26 2.35 -4.67
N LEU A 82 -2.16 2.08 -3.96
CA LEU A 82 -1.15 3.09 -3.61
C LEU A 82 -0.33 3.57 -4.82
N SER A 83 -0.47 2.95 -5.99
CA SER A 83 0.10 3.48 -7.23
C SER A 83 -0.76 4.59 -7.83
N GLN A 84 -0.13 5.58 -8.45
CA GLN A 84 -0.81 6.73 -9.02
C GLN A 84 -0.08 7.23 -10.28
N PRO A 85 -0.80 7.45 -11.39
CA PRO A 85 -0.20 8.07 -12.57
C PRO A 85 0.12 9.54 -12.29
N PHE A 86 1.36 9.93 -12.58
CA PHE A 86 1.84 11.29 -12.36
C PHE A 86 1.76 12.13 -13.64
N PHE A 87 1.36 13.39 -13.51
CA PHE A 87 1.34 14.35 -14.64
C PHE A 87 2.69 14.46 -15.34
N VAL A 88 3.79 14.47 -14.58
CA VAL A 88 5.15 14.53 -15.14
C VAL A 88 5.57 13.24 -15.86
N ALA A 89 4.89 12.13 -15.58
CA ALA A 89 5.18 10.82 -16.17
C ALA A 89 4.30 10.50 -17.39
N GLU A 90 3.32 11.35 -17.70
CA GLU A 90 2.37 11.15 -18.80
C GLU A 90 3.07 11.03 -20.15
N VAL A 91 4.12 11.83 -20.38
CA VAL A 91 4.94 11.81 -21.61
C VAL A 91 5.62 10.44 -21.83
N PHE A 92 5.89 9.69 -20.77
CA PHE A 92 6.58 8.40 -20.84
C PHE A 92 5.63 7.20 -20.76
N THR A 93 4.54 7.34 -20.00
CA THR A 93 3.59 6.24 -19.72
C THR A 93 2.37 6.25 -20.63
N GLY A 94 2.08 7.38 -21.31
CA GLY A 94 0.87 7.58 -22.10
C GLY A 94 -0.43 7.61 -21.29
N SER A 95 -0.34 7.50 -19.96
CA SER A 95 -1.49 7.52 -19.06
C SER A 95 -1.65 8.90 -18.44
N PRO A 96 -2.85 9.50 -18.46
CA PRO A 96 -3.06 10.84 -17.92
C PRO A 96 -2.80 10.87 -16.42
N GLY A 97 -2.07 11.89 -15.97
CA GLY A 97 -1.84 12.13 -14.55
C GLY A 97 -3.16 12.32 -13.80
N LYS A 98 -3.19 11.89 -12.53
CA LYS A 98 -4.35 12.10 -11.66
C LYS A 98 -3.95 12.86 -10.41
N TYR A 99 -4.81 13.76 -9.97
CA TYR A 99 -4.78 14.33 -8.63
C TYR A 99 -5.91 13.69 -7.84
N VAL A 100 -5.64 13.26 -6.61
CA VAL A 100 -6.63 12.65 -5.71
C VAL A 100 -6.68 13.50 -4.46
N SER A 101 -7.87 13.97 -4.09
CA SER A 101 -8.04 14.77 -2.88
C SER A 101 -7.88 13.91 -1.62
N LEU A 102 -7.59 14.56 -0.48
CA LEU A 102 -7.46 13.86 0.79
C LEU A 102 -8.73 13.08 1.16
N SER A 103 -9.91 13.68 0.95
CA SER A 103 -11.21 13.06 1.22
C SER A 103 -11.56 11.90 0.30
N GLU A 104 -10.98 11.83 -0.90
CA GLU A 104 -11.13 10.66 -1.79
C GLU A 104 -10.11 9.57 -1.50
N THR A 105 -9.07 9.89 -0.72
CA THR A 105 -8.00 8.95 -0.34
C THR A 105 -8.36 8.19 0.95
N ILE A 106 -8.96 8.88 1.92
CA ILE A 106 -9.44 8.32 3.19
C ILE A 106 -10.72 7.53 2.94
#